data_AF-A0A7C2N3D7-F1
#
_entry.id   AF-A0A7C2N3D7-F1
#
_cell.length_a   1.000
_cell.length_b   1.000
_cell.length_c   1.000
_cell.angle_alpha   90.00
_cell.angle_beta   90.00
_cell.angle_gamma   90.00
#
_symmetry.space_group_name_H-M   'P 1'
#
loop_
_entity.id
_entity.type
_entity.pdbx_description
1 polymer ?
#
loop_
_entity_poly.entity_id
_entity_poly.type
_entity_poly.pdbx_seq_one_letter_code
_entity_poly.pdbx_strand_id
1 'polypeptide(L)' 'MRKKSLRLERKNLIISGEKLKRLQKVLGAKSESEAVRLAIDRTLDSEEAITALKRLRERATWGKNLDA' A
#
# COMPACT_ATOMS: atom_id res chain seq x y z
N MET A 1 -15.99 -4.66 22.70
CA MET A 1 -15.48 -4.04 21.46
C MET A 1 -16.42 -4.39 20.30
N ARG A 2 -17.12 -3.42 19.69
CA ARG A 2 -17.96 -3.70 18.52
C ARG A 2 -17.05 -4.01 17.32
N LYS A 3 -17.19 -5.19 16.71
CA LYS A 3 -16.59 -5.50 15.41
C LYS A 3 -17.07 -4.43 14.42
N LYS A 4 -16.16 -3.56 13.96
CA LYS A 4 -16.43 -2.67 12.82
C LYS A 4 -16.76 -3.59 11.64
N SER A 5 -18.02 -3.64 11.21
CA SER A 5 -18.37 -4.38 10.00
C SER A 5 -17.65 -3.69 8.85
N LEU A 6 -16.73 -4.39 8.18
CA LEU A 6 -16.14 -3.93 6.94
C LEU A 6 -17.28 -3.79 5.91
N ARG A 7 -17.78 -2.56 5.73
CA ARG A 7 -18.79 -2.26 4.72
C ARG A 7 -18.09 -2.29 3.37
N LEU A 8 -18.42 -3.28 2.55
CA LEU A 8 -17.94 -3.34 1.17
C LEU A 8 -18.72 -2.32 0.34
N GLU A 9 -17.99 -1.39 -0.29
CA GLU A 9 -18.55 -0.43 -1.24
C GLU A 9 -18.08 -0.78 -2.65
N ARG A 10 -19.02 -0.92 -3.59
CA ARG A 10 -18.70 -1.13 -4.99
C ARG A 10 -18.43 0.22 -5.66
N LYS A 11 -17.25 0.38 -6.23
CA LYS A 11 -16.88 1.53 -7.06
C LYS A 11 -16.55 1.06 -8.47
N ASN A 12 -16.97 1.82 -9.48
CA ASN A 12 -16.65 1.56 -10.87
C ASN A 12 -15.54 2.53 -11.32
N LEU A 13 -14.50 2.01 -11.96
CA LEU A 13 -13.35 2.77 -12.41
C LEU A 13 -13.10 2.44 -13.88
N ILE A 14 -12.74 3.46 -14.68
CA ILE A 14 -12.29 3.27 -16.05
C ILE A 14 -10.76 3.26 -16.04
N ILE A 15 -10.17 2.16 -16.49
CA ILE A 15 -8.73 1.93 -16.50
C ILE A 15 -8.32 1.46 -17.90
N SER A 16 -7.16 1.91 -18.37
CA SER A 16 -6.59 1.40 -19.63
C SER A 16 -6.29 -0.10 -19.52
N GLY A 17 -6.84 -0.89 -20.45
CA GLY A 17 -6.65 -2.34 -20.50
C GLY A 17 -5.18 -2.76 -20.67
N GLU A 18 -4.37 -1.96 -21.37
CA GLU A 18 -2.93 -2.22 -21.51
C GLU A 18 -2.18 -2.15 -20.18
N LYS A 19 -2.49 -1.12 -19.38
CA LYS A 19 -1.94 -0.96 -18.03
C LYS A 19 -2.36 -2.13 -17.14
N LEU A 20 -3.60 -2.58 -17.26
CA LEU A 20 -4.16 -3.67 -16.48
C LEU A 20 -3.50 -5.02 -16.82
N LYS A 21 -3.32 -5.31 -18.12
CA LYS A 21 -2.57 -6.50 -18.57
C LYS A 21 -1.11 -6.49 -18.11
N ARG A 22 -0.45 -5.33 -18.21
CA ARG A 22 0.93 -5.17 -17.71
C ARG A 22 0.98 -5.40 -16.20
N LEU A 23 0.04 -4.83 -15.45
CA LEU A 23 -0.07 -4.99 -14.00
C LEU A 23 -0.26 -6.46 -13.61
N GLN A 24 -1.16 -7.16 -14.30
CA GLN A 24 -1.41 -8.58 -14.10
C GLN A 24 -0.14 -9.41 -14.30
N LYS A 25 0.61 -9.15 -15.38
CA LYS A 25 1.88 -9.83 -15.67
C LYS A 25 2.95 -9.56 -14.61
N VAL A 26 3.11 -8.31 -14.19
CA VAL A 26 4.13 -7.90 -13.19
C VAL A 26 3.83 -8.49 -11.82
N LEU A 27 2.55 -8.57 -11.44
CA LEU A 27 2.13 -9.08 -10.13
C LEU A 27 1.85 -10.59 -10.13
N GLY A 28 1.90 -11.26 -11.29
CA GLY A 28 1.56 -12.68 -11.41
C GLY A 28 0.11 -13.01 -11.03
N ALA A 29 -0.80 -12.05 -11.21
CA ALA A 29 -2.18 -12.19 -10.77
C ALA A 29 -3.01 -13.07 -11.72
N LYS A 30 -3.93 -13.86 -11.18
CA LYS A 30 -4.80 -14.79 -11.93
C LYS A 30 -5.97 -14.06 -12.61
N SER A 31 -6.31 -12.87 -12.12
CA SER A 31 -7.36 -12.02 -12.70
C SER A 31 -7.00 -10.54 -12.63
N GLU A 32 -7.67 -9.73 -13.44
CA GLU A 32 -7.54 -8.27 -13.40
C GLU A 32 -7.95 -7.68 -12.06
N SER A 33 -9.03 -8.18 -11.45
CA SER A 33 -9.48 -7.71 -10.13
C SER A 33 -8.47 -8.03 -9.03
N GLU A 34 -7.83 -9.21 -9.09
CA GLU A 34 -6.75 -9.57 -8.18
C GLU A 34 -5.52 -8.68 -8.40
N ALA A 35 -5.17 -8.39 -9.65
CA ALA A 35 -4.06 -7.48 -9.97
C ALA A 35 -4.27 -6.09 -9.36
N VAL A 36 -5.48 -5.54 -9.48
CA VAL A 36 -5.83 -4.23 -8.88
C VAL A 36 -5.74 -4.29 -7.35
N ARG A 37 -6.27 -5.35 -6.73
CA ARG A 37 -6.20 -5.51 -5.26
C ARG A 37 -4.75 -5.55 -4.77
N LEU A 38 -3.94 -6.42 -5.36
CA LEU A 38 -2.52 -6.55 -5.01
C LEU A 38 -1.75 -5.24 -5.22
N ALA A 39 -2.09 -4.47 -6.25
CA ALA A 39 -1.47 -3.18 -6.51
C ALA A 39 -1.81 -2.13 -5.45
N ILE A 40 -3.07 -2.09 -5.01
CA ILE A 40 -3.52 -1.21 -3.92
C ILE A 40 -2.82 -1.57 -2.62
N ASP A 41 -2.86 -2.85 -2.24
CA ASP A 41 -2.25 -3.34 -1.00
C ASP A 41 -0.75 -3.01 -0.98
N ARG A 42 -0.02 -3.34 -2.05
CA ARG A 42 1.42 -3.07 -2.16
C ARG A 42 1.74 -1.57 -2.08
N THR A 43 0.88 -0.71 -2.62
CA THR A 43 1.08 0.75 -2.57
C THR A 43 0.89 1.27 -1.15
N LEU A 44 -0.19 0.85 -0.47
CA LEU A 44 -0.47 1.24 0.91
C LEU A 44 0.63 0.75 1.86
N ASP A 45 1.06 -0.51 1.72
CA ASP A 45 2.14 -1.08 2.52
C ASP A 45 3.46 -0.33 2.31
N SER A 46 3.74 0.10 1.08
CA SER A 46 4.96 0.86 0.76
C SER A 46 4.93 2.26 1.41
N GLU A 47 3.79 2.93 1.40
CA GLU A 47 3.62 4.23 2.06
C GLU A 47 3.75 4.13 3.58
N GLU A 48 3.18 3.08 4.19
CA GLU A 48 3.33 2.79 5.61
C GLU A 48 4.80 2.51 5.97
N ALA A 49 5.49 1.68 5.18
CA ALA A 49 6.90 1.36 5.38
C ALA A 49 7.80 2.61 5.29
N ILE A 50 7.59 3.46 4.28
CA ILE A 50 8.32 4.73 4.14
C ILE A 50 8.07 5.63 5.35
N THR A 51 6.83 5.72 5.81
CA THR A 51 6.47 6.53 6.98
C THR A 51 7.12 5.99 8.26
N ALA A 52 7.14 4.66 8.43
CA ALA A 52 7.82 4.01 9.56
C ALA A 52 9.33 4.28 9.55
N LEU A 53 9.97 4.20 8.38
CA LEU A 53 11.40 4.50 8.21
C LEU A 53 11.73 5.96 8.55
N LYS A 54 10.90 6.92 8.12
CA LYS A 54 11.05 8.34 8.47
C LYS A 54 11.01 8.55 9.98
N ARG A 55 10.02 7.97 10.66
CA ARG A 55 9.90 8.04 12.14
C ARG A 55 11.07 7.39 12.86
N LEU A 56 11.59 6.28 12.35
CA LEU A 56 12.76 5.62 12.93
C LEU A 56 14.01 6.49 12.79
N ARG A 57 14.21 7.09 11.61
CA ARG A 57 15.31 8.04 11.38
C ARG A 57 15.24 9.23 12.32
N GLU A 58 14.06 9.84 12.47
CA GLU A 58 13.84 11.00 13.36
C GLU A 58 14.17 10.68 14.82
N ARG A 59 13.76 9.51 15.32
CA ARG A 59 14.11 9.03 16.67
C ARG A 59 15.61 8.80 16.83
N ALA A 60 16.27 8.19 15.83
CA ALA A 60 17.71 7.97 15.86
C ALA A 60 18.52 9.28 15.84
N THR A 61 18.04 10.31 15.12
CA THR A 61 18.64 11.65 15.15
C THR A 61 18.40 12.38 16.47
N TRP A 62 17.28 12.15 17.14
CA TRP A 62 17.01 12.73 18.47
C TRP A 62 17.92 12.16 19.55
N GLY A 63 18.21 10.85 19.54
CA GLY A 63 19.13 10.23 20.49
C GLY A 63 20.56 10.76 20.41
N LYS A 64 21.06 11.04 19.20
CA LYS A 64 22.41 11.62 19.00
C LYS A 64 22.59 13.04 19.54
N ASN A 65 21.50 13.79 19.72
CA ASN A 65 21.54 15.16 20.24
C ASN A 65 21.34 15.22 21.77
N LEU A 66 21.16 14.08 22.44
CA LEU A 66 21.08 14.00 23.91
C LEU A 66 22.41 13.55 24.54
N ASP A 67 23.35 13.04 23.74
CA ASP A 67 24.70 12.63 24.16
C ASP A 67 25.80 13.67 23.81
N ALA A 68 25.42 14.89 23.41
CA ALA A 68 26.30 16.01 23.08
C ALA A 68 26.05 17.20 24.03
#